data_AF-A0A8S4QUN4-F1
#
_entry.id   AF-A0A8S4QUN4-F1
#
_cell.length_a   1.000
_cell.length_b   1.000
_cell.length_c   1.000
_cell.angle_alpha   90.00
_cell.angle_beta   90.00
_cell.angle_gamma   90.00
#
_symmetry.space_group_name_H-M   'P 1'
#
loop_
_entity.id
_entity.type
_entity.pdbx_description
1 polymer ?
#
loop_
_entity_poly.entity_id
_entity_poly.type
_entity_poly.pdbx_seq_one_letter_code
_entity_poly.pdbx_strand_id
1 'polypeptide(L)' 'MKLLLLVVGLVVAASAEYAEIWKDYHEEFGIAEAARIKQAEQSMDFDGARIVGGQASSLGQHPHLVS' A
#
# COMPACT_ATOMS: atom_id res chain seq x y z
N MET A 1 45.33 -3.16 -19.36
CA MET A 1 44.32 -3.84 -18.50
C MET A 1 43.59 -2.88 -17.57
N LYS A 2 44.28 -2.05 -16.77
CA LYS A 2 43.66 -1.08 -15.85
C LYS A 2 42.71 -0.06 -16.53
N LEU A 3 43.13 0.49 -17.68
CA LEU A 3 42.31 1.43 -18.45
C LEU A 3 41.02 0.78 -18.96
N LEU A 4 41.10 -0.48 -19.40
CA LEU A 4 39.96 -1.23 -19.88
C LEU A 4 38.97 -1.51 -18.76
N LEU A 5 39.45 -1.86 -17.56
CA LEU A 5 38.60 -2.02 -16.38
C LEU A 5 37.91 -0.70 -15.98
N LEU A 6 38.60 0.43 -16.09
CA LEU A 6 38.03 1.75 -15.84
C LEU A 6 36.92 2.10 -16.82
N VAL A 7 37.14 1.86 -18.11
CA VAL A 7 36.14 2.12 -19.16
C VAL A 7 34.93 1.21 -18.98
N VAL A 8 35.15 -0.08 -18.71
CA VAL A 8 34.05 -1.03 -18.44
C VAL A 8 33.25 -0.61 -17.20
N GLY A 9 33.92 -0.22 -16.11
CA GLY A 9 33.24 0.26 -14.90
C GLY A 9 32.41 1.52 -15.15
N LEU A 10 32.92 2.45 -15.96
CA LEU A 10 32.20 3.68 -16.32
C LEU A 10 30.96 3.38 -17.17
N VAL A 11 31.08 2.47 -18.14
CA VAL A 11 29.95 2.05 -18.99
C VAL A 11 28.86 1.40 -18.15
N VAL A 12 29.21 0.51 -17.22
CA VAL A 12 28.24 -0.15 -16.32
C VAL A 12 27.50 0.87 -15.45
N ALA A 13 28.22 1.84 -14.89
CA ALA A 13 27.62 2.89 -14.06
C ALA A 13 26.70 3.82 -14.87
N ALA A 14 27.07 4.14 -16.12
CA ALA A 14 26.25 4.97 -17.00
C ALA A 14 25.00 4.23 -17.53
N SER A 15 25.08 2.90 -17.65
CA SER A 15 23.95 2.04 -18.03
C SER A 15 23.06 1.64 -16.86
N ALA A 16 23.37 2.07 -15.62
CA ALA A 16 22.48 1.84 -14.50
C ALA A 16 21.17 2.59 -14.76
N GLU A 17 20.15 1.85 -15.18
CA GLU A 17 18.81 2.39 -15.32
C GLU A 17 18.38 2.92 -13.97
N TYR A 18 18.09 4.22 -13.90
CA TYR A 18 17.34 4.76 -12.79
C TYR A 18 15.98 4.08 -12.84
N ALA A 19 15.69 3.25 -11.84
CA ALA A 19 14.33 2.76 -11.62
C ALA A 19 13.43 3.99 -11.63
N GLU A 20 12.54 4.06 -12.62
CA GLU A 20 11.71 5.22 -12.83
C GLU A 20 10.86 5.39 -11.58
N ILE A 21 11.15 6.43 -10.78
CA ILE A 21 10.27 6.83 -9.70
C ILE A 21 8.97 7.19 -10.41
N TRP A 22 7.94 6.38 -10.20
CA TRP A 22 6.60 6.57 -10.78
C TRP A 22 6.18 8.03 -10.57
N LYS A 23 6.38 8.87 -11.58
CA LYS A 23 6.19 10.32 -11.46
C LYS A 23 4.72 10.61 -11.14
N ASP A 24 3.84 9.82 -11.77
CA ASP A 24 2.39 9.95 -11.69
C ASP A 24 1.76 8.67 -11.13
N TYR A 25 2.37 8.06 -10.11
CA TYR A 25 1.85 6.84 -9.44
C TYR A 25 0.36 6.92 -9.12
N HIS A 26 -0.11 8.08 -8.66
CA HIS A 26 -1.52 8.28 -8.33
C HIS A 26 -2.42 8.21 -9.56
N GLU A 27 -2.00 8.76 -10.70
CA GLU A 27 -2.78 8.72 -11.94
C GLU A 27 -2.76 7.32 -12.55
N GLU A 28 -1.59 6.69 -12.60
CA GLU A 28 -1.41 5.39 -13.26
C GLU A 28 -1.95 4.21 -12.44
N PHE A 29 -1.83 4.26 -11.10
CA PHE A 29 -2.16 3.13 -10.22
C PHE A 29 -3.09 3.52 -9.06
N GLY A 30 -2.77 4.61 -8.36
CA GLY A 30 -3.41 4.93 -7.08
C GLY A 30 -4.91 5.17 -7.16
N ILE A 31 -5.38 5.96 -8.14
CA ILE A 31 -6.80 6.30 -8.28
C ILE A 31 -7.65 5.07 -8.63
N ALA A 32 -7.18 4.26 -9.58
CA ALA A 32 -7.89 3.05 -9.99
C ALA A 32 -7.99 2.04 -8.85
N GLU A 33 -6.90 1.82 -8.11
CA GLU A 33 -6.89 0.89 -6.98
C GLU A 33 -7.74 1.40 -5.81
N ALA A 34 -7.70 2.70 -5.51
CA ALA A 34 -8.57 3.30 -4.49
C ALA A 34 -10.06 3.17 -4.86
N ALA A 35 -10.41 3.37 -6.14
CA ALA A 35 -11.78 3.17 -6.61
C ALA A 35 -12.22 1.71 -6.48
N ARG A 36 -11.34 0.75 -6.81
CA ARG A 36 -11.60 -0.69 -6.65
C ARG A 36 -11.82 -1.07 -5.19
N ILE A 37 -10.96 -0.60 -4.28
CA ILE A 37 -11.09 -0.85 -2.84
C ILE A 37 -12.39 -0.26 -2.31
N LYS A 38 -12.69 1.00 -2.65
CA LYS A 38 -13.93 1.67 -2.23
C LYS A 38 -15.18 0.91 -2.68
N GLN A 39 -15.20 0.43 -3.92
CA GLN A 39 -16.31 -0.39 -4.42
C GLN A 39 -16.42 -1.71 -3.65
N ALA A 40 -15.30 -2.37 -3.37
CA ALA A 40 -15.29 -3.60 -2.58
C ALA A 40 -15.83 -3.35 -1.15
N GLU A 41 -15.37 -2.30 -0.47
CA GLU A 41 -15.82 -1.91 0.86
C GLU A 41 -17.32 -1.56 0.88
N GLN A 42 -17.82 -0.87 -0.14
CA GLN A 42 -19.24 -0.54 -0.25
C GLN A 42 -20.12 -1.77 -0.56
N SER A 43 -19.56 -2.77 -1.24
CA SER A 43 -20.25 -4.04 -1.52
C SER A 43 -20.27 -5.00 -0.33
N MET A 44 -19.41 -4.76 0.67
CA MET A 44 -19.43 -5.50 1.92
C MET A 44 -20.59 -4.98 2.77
N ASP A 45 -21.65 -5.77 2.87
CA ASP A 45 -22.73 -5.55 3.82
C ASP A 45 -22.15 -5.72 5.23
N PHE A 46 -22.00 -4.61 5.95
CA PHE A 46 -21.57 -4.65 7.34
C PHE A 46 -22.79 -5.05 8.20
N ASP A 47 -22.93 -6.36 8.41
CA ASP A 47 -23.98 -6.96 9.24
C ASP A 47 -23.80 -6.67 10.76
N GLY A 48 -22.73 -5.97 11.14
CA GLY A 48 -22.40 -5.65 12.52
C GLY A 48 -22.01 -6.86 13.38
N ALA A 49 -21.96 -8.06 12.81
CA ALA A 49 -21.80 -9.31 13.55
C ALA A 49 -20.33 -9.72 13.72
N ARG A 50 -19.44 -9.32 12.80
CA ARG A 50 -18.02 -9.71 12.86
C ARG A 50 -17.14 -8.67 13.54
N ILE A 51 -16.84 -8.89 14.82
CA ILE A 51 -15.69 -8.27 15.50
C ILE A 51 -14.57 -9.31 15.60
N VAL A 52 -13.56 -9.24 14.74
CA VAL A 52 -12.41 -10.17 14.79
C VAL A 52 -11.63 -9.92 16.08
N GLY A 53 -11.59 -10.92 16.98
CA GLY A 53 -10.91 -10.83 18.27
C GLY A 53 -11.67 -10.08 19.37
N GLY A 54 -12.91 -9.64 19.11
CA GLY A 54 -13.76 -8.97 20.10
C GLY A 54 -14.98 -9.78 20.49
N GLN A 55 -15.75 -9.26 21.45
CA GLN A 55 -17.02 -9.82 21.90
C GLN A 55 -18.14 -8.83 21.56
N ALA A 56 -19.29 -9.34 21.12
CA ALA A 56 -20.47 -8.51 20.93
C ALA A 56 -20.87 -7.90 22.28
N SER A 57 -20.98 -6.57 22.33
CA SER A 57 -21.39 -5.82 23.51
C SER A 57 -22.48 -4.83 23.15
N SER A 58 -23.55 -4.81 23.94
CA SER A 58 -24.60 -3.80 23.85
C SER A 58 -24.13 -2.44 24.39
N LEU A 59 -24.80 -1.37 23.96
CA LEU A 59 -24.54 -0.02 24.46
C LEU A 59 -24.77 0.01 25.99
N GLY A 60 -23.73 0.40 26.73
CA GLY A 60 -23.78 0.45 28.19
C GLY A 60 -23.56 -0.90 28.90
N GLN A 61 -23.21 -1.98 28.20
CA GLN A 61 -22.88 -3.26 28.83
C GLN A 61 -21.60 -3.18 29.70
N HIS A 62 -20.69 -2.27 29.35
CA HIS A 62 -19.47 -2.02 30.10
C HIS A 62 -19.27 -0.52 30.37
N PRO A 63 -20.07 0.11 31.25
CA PRO A 63 -19.98 1.55 31.53
C PRO A 63 -18.63 1.97 32.13
N HIS A 64 -17.91 1.02 32.72
CA HIS A 64 -16.60 1.18 33.35
C HIS A 64 -15.41 1.00 32.39
N LEU A 65 -15.64 0.58 31.13
CA LEU A 65 -14.59 0.40 30.12
C LEU A 65 -14.35 1.65 29.24
N VAL A 66 -15.02 2.77 29.52
CA VAL A 66 -14.70 4.05 28.89
C VAL A 66 -13.48 4.64 29.63
N SER A 67 -12.29 4.37 29.13
CA SER A 67 -11.04 5.05 29.51
C SER A 67 -10.56 5.96 28.40
#